data_AF-A0A972FJ41-F1
#
_entry.id   AF-A0A972FJ41-F1
#
_cell.length_a   1.000
_cell.length_b   1.000
_cell.length_c   1.000
_cell.angle_alpha   90.00
_cell.angle_beta   90.00
_cell.angle_gamma   90.00
#
_symmetry.space_group_name_H-M   'P 1'
#
loop_
_entity.id
_entity.type
_entity.pdbx_description
1 polymer ?
#
loop_
_entity_poly.entity_id
_entity_poly.type
_entity_poly.pdbx_seq_one_letter_code
_entity_poly.pdbx_strand_id
1 'polypeptide(L)'
;MKFQYLLFFLLIGFVSTAQKINAPVKISYQRFSNGKPDDKENIWVYADSQCNWITSESMMNATAKFPTEQLRVEPSKGRYTQIAGLSKNTFAATTDSTSIEKQQFEFIDKTKKILGYDCKMAKTVINSNTIEVWYTTAGINAAPSVLGQKLGLVLEVVRNGNYVIQAIKIEKIKKIPESLNAALPAKPVDKVTYRDLVWKSRFTRVNLFDNVQVNFDPSMKSNAGMLRLNDGSTLIKKIKLPEIPKNCQLFADVSERSLGDAYDRTGVLFVIPTDDPDAVLKALADKSEYSQNTNNEILLNSDPSLQTLELIHFITPFGIGKYNDLEQKNLKWQDSVYYRQEITDLIPALSGKEILVGVTIGNYDKGGHNVSANLSIHDSDGIMIPTNTVAFALFNSSQIGASGREFNLELKSGDGMKTAFTLQKPLKNAKLRYITTGHGGWENGDEFIPKPNTLFLDGNKVFSFTPWRTDCGSYRLSNPASGNFDNGLSSSDYSRSNWCPGIATNPIWIELGDLSAGQHTISVKIPVGEPEGGSFSSWSVSGVLEGTVAEENNKPK
;
A
#
# COMPACT_ATOMS: atom_id res chain seq x y z
N MET A 1 -73.61 -53.12 31.90
CA MET A 1 -72.82 -53.58 30.73
C MET A 1 -72.03 -52.41 30.18
N LYS A 2 -70.72 -52.33 30.46
CA LYS A 2 -69.81 -51.31 29.91
C LYS A 2 -68.74 -52.06 29.10
N PHE A 3 -68.65 -51.75 27.81
CA PHE A 3 -67.64 -52.30 26.90
C PHE A 3 -66.28 -51.63 27.17
N GLN A 4 -65.26 -52.44 27.48
CA GLN A 4 -63.86 -52.03 27.49
C GLN A 4 -63.28 -52.21 26.09
N TYR A 5 -62.84 -51.11 25.47
CA TYR A 5 -61.94 -51.16 24.33
C TYR A 5 -60.50 -50.99 24.84
N LEU A 6 -59.69 -52.04 24.67
CA LEU A 6 -58.26 -52.02 24.92
C LEU A 6 -57.57 -51.55 23.63
N LEU A 7 -57.11 -50.29 23.60
CA LEU A 7 -56.34 -49.75 22.46
C LEU A 7 -54.84 -49.96 22.73
N PHE A 8 -54.20 -50.85 21.98
CA PHE A 8 -52.76 -51.08 22.02
C PHE A 8 -52.07 -49.98 21.17
N PHE A 9 -51.41 -49.02 21.82
CA PHE A 9 -50.53 -48.06 21.13
C PHE A 9 -49.16 -48.71 20.90
N LEU A 10 -48.88 -49.07 19.65
CA LEU A 10 -47.55 -49.51 19.21
C LEU A 10 -46.67 -48.26 19.01
N LEU A 11 -45.81 -47.93 19.99
CA LEU A 11 -44.79 -46.90 19.84
C LEU A 11 -43.67 -47.45 18.94
N ILE A 12 -43.70 -47.13 17.65
CA ILE A 12 -42.56 -47.35 16.75
C ILE A 12 -41.57 -46.20 16.99
N GLY A 13 -40.61 -46.41 17.87
CA GLY A 13 -39.45 -45.53 18.01
C GLY A 13 -38.57 -45.64 16.77
N PHE A 14 -38.58 -44.63 15.91
CA PHE A 14 -37.57 -44.46 14.86
C PHE A 14 -36.23 -44.10 15.53
N VAL A 15 -35.45 -45.11 15.90
CA VAL A 15 -34.03 -44.92 16.23
C VAL A 15 -33.30 -44.70 14.90
N SER A 16 -33.14 -43.44 14.51
CA SER A 16 -32.28 -43.02 13.41
C SER A 16 -30.81 -43.26 13.79
N THR A 17 -30.31 -44.48 13.59
CA THR A 17 -28.87 -44.74 13.65
C THR A 17 -28.19 -44.04 12.48
N ALA A 18 -27.23 -43.16 12.76
CA ALA A 18 -26.43 -42.51 11.72
C ALA A 18 -25.76 -43.57 10.84
N GLN A 19 -26.07 -43.58 9.54
CA GLN A 19 -25.48 -44.50 8.58
C GLN A 19 -24.02 -44.14 8.30
N LYS A 20 -23.16 -45.16 8.11
CA LYS A 20 -21.78 -44.96 7.62
C LYS A 20 -21.79 -44.14 6.33
N ILE A 21 -20.95 -43.10 6.27
CA ILE A 21 -20.82 -42.27 5.07
C ILE A 21 -19.87 -42.96 4.08
N ASN A 22 -20.46 -43.70 3.13
CA ASN A 22 -19.72 -44.42 2.08
C ASN A 22 -19.97 -43.85 0.68
N ALA A 23 -20.77 -42.79 0.56
CA ALA A 23 -21.09 -42.11 -0.69
C ALA A 23 -20.53 -40.68 -0.66
N PRO A 24 -20.35 -40.03 -1.82
CA PRO A 24 -20.02 -38.61 -1.87
C PRO A 24 -21.02 -37.78 -1.06
N VAL A 25 -20.52 -36.78 -0.34
CA VAL A 25 -21.34 -35.89 0.49
C VAL A 25 -21.00 -34.42 0.27
N LYS A 26 -21.99 -33.56 0.51
CA LYS A 26 -21.82 -32.13 0.77
C LYS A 26 -22.01 -31.90 2.27
N ILE A 27 -21.05 -31.23 2.89
CA ILE A 27 -21.12 -30.84 4.30
C ILE A 27 -21.11 -29.31 4.37
N SER A 28 -22.09 -28.73 5.05
CA SER A 28 -22.16 -27.30 5.29
C SER A 28 -21.71 -27.00 6.72
N TYR A 29 -20.76 -26.08 6.87
CA TYR A 29 -20.28 -25.60 8.17
C TYR A 29 -20.61 -24.13 8.36
N GLN A 30 -21.02 -23.78 9.58
CA GLN A 30 -21.27 -22.41 10.01
C GLN A 30 -20.20 -21.99 11.01
N ARG A 31 -19.86 -20.70 10.98
CA ARG A 31 -18.94 -20.07 11.93
C ARG A 31 -19.73 -19.42 13.06
N PHE A 32 -19.19 -19.51 14.27
CA PHE A 32 -19.72 -18.85 15.46
C PHE A 32 -18.60 -18.12 16.18
N SER A 33 -18.92 -16.96 16.75
CA SER A 33 -18.07 -16.19 17.65
C SER A 33 -18.83 -15.91 18.93
N ASN A 34 -18.30 -16.36 20.07
CA ASN A 34 -18.95 -16.25 21.39
C ASN A 34 -20.39 -16.80 21.38
N GLY A 35 -20.60 -17.93 20.69
CA GLY A 35 -21.90 -18.60 20.57
C GLY A 35 -22.89 -17.95 19.60
N LYS A 36 -22.56 -16.81 18.97
CA LYS A 36 -23.40 -16.17 17.94
C LYS A 36 -22.89 -16.53 16.55
N PRO A 37 -23.77 -16.81 15.57
CA PRO A 37 -23.37 -16.97 14.17
C PRO A 37 -22.56 -15.76 13.70
N ASP A 38 -21.48 -16.00 12.97
CA ASP A 38 -20.74 -14.98 12.22
C ASP A 38 -21.51 -14.69 10.92
N ASP A 39 -21.52 -13.42 10.48
CA ASP A 39 -22.14 -12.98 9.22
C ASP A 39 -21.38 -13.47 7.97
N LYS A 40 -20.20 -14.08 8.16
CA LYS A 40 -19.45 -14.72 7.07
C LYS A 40 -20.17 -15.95 6.51
N GLU A 41 -20.12 -16.03 5.19
CA GLU A 41 -20.66 -17.14 4.41
C GLU A 41 -20.18 -18.52 4.88
N ASN A 42 -21.08 -19.51 4.85
CA ASN A 42 -20.82 -20.88 5.23
C ASN A 42 -19.69 -21.54 4.41
N ILE A 43 -18.92 -22.40 5.07
CA ILE A 43 -17.93 -23.27 4.39
C ILE A 43 -18.68 -24.48 3.86
N TRP A 44 -18.48 -24.79 2.59
CA TRP A 44 -19.00 -26.00 1.98
C TRP A 44 -17.85 -26.96 1.68
N VAL A 45 -18.03 -28.21 2.08
CA VAL A 45 -17.08 -29.30 1.81
C VAL A 45 -17.75 -30.36 0.96
N TYR A 46 -17.25 -30.58 -0.25
CA TYR A 46 -17.66 -31.70 -1.10
C TYR A 46 -16.61 -32.79 -0.98
N ALA A 47 -16.98 -33.95 -0.45
CA ALA A 47 -16.02 -34.98 -0.09
C ALA A 47 -16.47 -36.38 -0.54
N ASP A 48 -15.51 -37.18 -0.97
CA ASP A 48 -15.66 -38.61 -1.23
C ASP A 48 -14.47 -39.39 -0.62
N SER A 49 -14.31 -40.67 -0.98
CA SER A 49 -13.23 -41.50 -0.45
C SER A 49 -11.82 -41.10 -0.95
N GLN A 50 -11.73 -40.28 -2.00
CA GLN A 50 -10.47 -39.90 -2.64
C GLN A 50 -10.08 -38.45 -2.34
N CYS A 51 -11.03 -37.52 -2.39
CA CYS A 51 -10.72 -36.10 -2.28
C CYS A 51 -11.82 -35.27 -1.61
N ASN A 52 -11.39 -34.13 -1.07
CA ASN A 52 -12.25 -33.14 -0.41
C ASN A 52 -12.03 -31.77 -1.05
N TRP A 53 -13.10 -31.12 -1.44
CA TRP A 53 -13.10 -29.74 -1.90
C TRP A 53 -13.68 -28.85 -0.81
N ILE A 54 -12.90 -27.90 -0.32
CA ILE A 54 -13.32 -26.89 0.65
C ILE A 54 -13.49 -25.59 -0.11
N THR A 55 -14.72 -25.10 -0.17
CA THR A 55 -15.15 -23.93 -0.94
C THR A 55 -16.22 -23.16 -0.16
N SER A 56 -16.84 -22.16 -0.79
CA SER A 56 -17.94 -21.40 -0.22
C SER A 56 -19.20 -21.45 -1.09
N GLU A 57 -20.32 -21.03 -0.52
CA GLU A 57 -21.61 -20.97 -1.23
C GLU A 57 -21.57 -20.01 -2.44
N SER A 58 -21.02 -18.82 -2.29
CA SER A 58 -20.92 -17.80 -3.33
C SER A 58 -20.00 -18.22 -4.45
N MET A 59 -18.95 -18.99 -4.16
CA MET A 59 -18.10 -19.58 -5.21
C MET A 59 -18.89 -20.60 -6.03
N MET A 60 -19.66 -21.47 -5.39
CA MET A 60 -20.50 -22.45 -6.09
C MET A 60 -21.65 -21.81 -6.87
N ASN A 61 -22.16 -20.67 -6.40
CA ASN A 61 -23.21 -19.89 -7.05
C ASN A 61 -22.65 -18.82 -8.02
N ALA A 62 -21.34 -18.76 -8.24
CA ALA A 62 -20.66 -17.78 -9.10
C ALA A 62 -20.94 -16.30 -8.76
N THR A 63 -21.13 -15.98 -7.48
CA THR A 63 -21.38 -14.63 -6.96
C THR A 63 -20.24 -14.08 -6.09
N ALA A 64 -19.22 -14.89 -5.82
CA ALA A 64 -18.06 -14.49 -5.03
C ALA A 64 -17.25 -13.37 -5.70
N LYS A 65 -16.81 -12.38 -4.91
CA LYS A 65 -15.87 -11.34 -5.37
C LYS A 65 -14.45 -11.91 -5.41
N PHE A 66 -13.64 -11.46 -6.37
CA PHE A 66 -12.24 -11.83 -6.45
C PHE A 66 -11.37 -11.07 -5.43
N PRO A 67 -10.25 -11.65 -4.97
CA PRO A 67 -9.86 -13.04 -5.20
C PRO A 67 -10.73 -14.03 -4.44
N THR A 68 -10.97 -15.18 -5.06
CA THR A 68 -11.63 -16.32 -4.44
C THR A 68 -10.60 -17.38 -4.09
N GLU A 69 -10.81 -18.16 -3.02
CA GLU A 69 -9.87 -19.21 -2.60
C GLU A 69 -10.63 -20.49 -2.25
N GLN A 70 -10.13 -21.61 -2.76
CA GLN A 70 -10.63 -22.96 -2.44
C GLN A 70 -9.48 -23.94 -2.24
N LEU A 71 -9.76 -25.06 -1.56
CA LEU A 71 -8.80 -26.12 -1.30
C LEU A 71 -9.28 -27.42 -1.89
N ARG A 72 -8.37 -28.14 -2.55
CA ARG A 72 -8.54 -29.55 -2.89
C ARG A 72 -7.59 -30.37 -2.02
N VAL A 73 -8.13 -31.27 -1.21
CA VAL A 73 -7.35 -32.13 -0.30
C VAL A 73 -7.46 -33.57 -0.78
N GLU A 74 -6.35 -34.30 -0.76
CA GLU A 74 -6.28 -35.75 -0.95
C GLU A 74 -5.75 -36.37 0.36
N PRO A 75 -6.64 -36.67 1.33
CA PRO A 75 -6.23 -37.08 2.68
C PRO A 75 -5.32 -38.29 2.71
N SER A 76 -5.60 -39.29 1.86
CA SER A 76 -4.82 -40.53 1.75
C SER A 76 -3.37 -40.28 1.30
N LYS A 77 -3.14 -39.19 0.56
CA LYS A 77 -1.80 -38.78 0.08
C LYS A 77 -1.13 -37.75 0.99
N GLY A 78 -1.79 -37.30 2.05
CA GLY A 78 -1.27 -36.21 2.89
C GLY A 78 -1.06 -34.89 2.14
N ARG A 79 -1.80 -34.69 1.05
CA ARG A 79 -1.58 -33.60 0.10
C ARG A 79 -2.78 -32.67 0.00
N TYR A 80 -2.54 -31.38 -0.17
CA TYR A 80 -3.56 -30.43 -0.59
C TYR A 80 -3.04 -29.44 -1.62
N THR A 81 -3.95 -28.93 -2.45
CA THR A 81 -3.72 -27.87 -3.42
C THR A 81 -4.62 -26.69 -3.05
N GLN A 82 -4.02 -25.51 -2.82
CA GLN A 82 -4.75 -24.24 -2.71
C GLN A 82 -4.89 -23.65 -4.09
N ILE A 83 -6.07 -23.12 -4.39
CA ILE A 83 -6.42 -22.60 -5.71
C ILE A 83 -7.09 -21.25 -5.47
N ALA A 84 -6.60 -20.22 -6.15
CA ALA A 84 -7.19 -18.90 -6.12
C ALA A 84 -7.64 -18.49 -7.52
N GLY A 85 -8.88 -18.01 -7.64
CA GLY A 85 -9.27 -17.18 -8.76
C GLY A 85 -8.84 -15.75 -8.46
N LEU A 86 -7.91 -15.21 -9.25
CA LEU A 86 -7.42 -13.83 -9.10
C LEU A 86 -8.28 -12.84 -9.89
N SER A 87 -8.85 -13.31 -11.00
CA SER A 87 -9.81 -12.61 -11.84
C SER A 87 -10.69 -13.63 -12.56
N LYS A 88 -11.59 -13.19 -13.45
CA LYS A 88 -12.45 -14.09 -14.24
C LYS A 88 -11.68 -15.18 -15.00
N ASN A 89 -10.47 -14.87 -15.48
CA ASN A 89 -9.68 -15.75 -16.35
C ASN A 89 -8.27 -16.04 -15.79
N THR A 90 -7.94 -15.54 -14.60
CA THR A 90 -6.61 -15.68 -14.02
C THR A 90 -6.69 -16.48 -12.73
N PHE A 91 -5.90 -17.55 -12.64
CA PHE A 91 -5.86 -18.45 -11.49
C PHE A 91 -4.42 -18.65 -11.02
N ALA A 92 -4.25 -18.87 -9.73
CA ALA A 92 -3.01 -19.34 -9.14
C ALA A 92 -3.27 -20.58 -8.29
N ALA A 93 -2.29 -21.47 -8.18
CA ALA A 93 -2.37 -22.59 -7.25
C ALA A 93 -1.01 -22.94 -6.68
N THR A 94 -1.03 -23.51 -5.48
CA THR A 94 0.15 -24.09 -4.84
C THR A 94 -0.22 -25.42 -4.21
N THR A 95 0.73 -26.36 -4.14
CA THR A 95 0.52 -27.69 -3.58
C THR A 95 1.49 -27.94 -2.44
N ASP A 96 0.96 -28.49 -1.35
CA ASP A 96 1.73 -28.89 -0.18
C ASP A 96 1.43 -30.38 0.11
N SER A 97 2.47 -31.16 0.28
CA SER A 97 2.41 -32.60 0.55
C SER A 97 3.04 -32.98 1.90
N THR A 98 3.29 -32.02 2.79
CA THR A 98 4.01 -32.26 4.05
C THR A 98 3.27 -31.77 5.29
N SER A 99 2.46 -30.71 5.15
CA SER A 99 1.83 -30.04 6.28
C SER A 99 0.73 -30.87 6.94
N ILE A 100 0.05 -31.77 6.22
CA ILE A 100 -0.95 -32.68 6.80
C ILE A 100 -0.27 -33.74 7.68
N GLU A 101 0.84 -34.33 7.21
CA GLU A 101 1.58 -35.36 7.96
C GLU A 101 2.26 -34.81 9.22
N LYS A 102 2.65 -33.52 9.20
CA LYS A 102 3.31 -32.86 10.32
C LYS A 102 2.34 -32.41 11.43
N GLN A 103 1.03 -32.57 11.25
CA GLN A 103 0.07 -32.17 12.27
C GLN A 103 0.21 -33.07 13.51
N GLN A 104 0.40 -32.45 14.67
CA GLN A 104 0.48 -33.14 15.94
C GLN A 104 -0.79 -32.88 16.74
N PHE A 105 -1.34 -33.95 17.31
CA PHE A 105 -2.54 -33.92 18.10
C PHE A 105 -2.34 -34.63 19.43
N GLU A 106 -2.80 -34.00 20.51
CA GLU A 106 -3.08 -34.62 21.79
C GLU A 106 -4.50 -35.19 21.74
N PHE A 107 -4.65 -36.51 21.89
CA PHE A 107 -5.97 -37.15 21.89
C PHE A 107 -6.56 -37.09 23.29
N ILE A 108 -7.76 -36.52 23.41
CA ILE A 108 -8.45 -36.32 24.69
C ILE A 108 -9.65 -37.24 24.74
N ASP A 109 -9.80 -37.97 25.87
CA ASP A 109 -10.93 -38.87 26.10
C ASP A 109 -12.21 -38.10 26.46
N LYS A 110 -12.70 -37.34 25.49
CA LYS A 110 -13.99 -36.65 25.52
C LYS A 110 -14.78 -37.03 24.29
N THR A 111 -16.08 -37.26 24.48
CA THR A 111 -17.00 -37.58 23.39
C THR A 111 -18.22 -36.69 23.43
N LYS A 112 -18.81 -36.47 22.25
CA LYS A 112 -20.13 -35.84 22.10
C LYS A 112 -20.76 -36.25 20.78
N LYS A 113 -22.06 -36.02 20.64
CA LYS A 113 -22.78 -36.23 19.37
C LYS A 113 -22.92 -34.92 18.60
N ILE A 114 -22.53 -34.92 17.33
CA ILE A 114 -22.80 -33.81 16.38
C ILE A 114 -23.53 -34.40 15.18
N LEU A 115 -24.70 -33.85 14.82
CA LEU A 115 -25.56 -34.37 13.73
C LEU A 115 -25.85 -35.88 13.82
N GLY A 116 -25.91 -36.42 15.04
CA GLY A 116 -26.15 -37.85 15.30
C GLY A 116 -24.91 -38.76 15.24
N TYR A 117 -23.74 -38.22 14.87
CA TYR A 117 -22.47 -38.95 14.82
C TYR A 117 -21.73 -38.87 16.15
N ASP A 118 -21.18 -40.00 16.62
CA ASP A 118 -20.28 -40.03 17.76
C ASP A 118 -18.92 -39.43 17.39
N CYS A 119 -18.55 -38.35 18.09
CA CYS A 119 -17.30 -37.64 17.90
C CYS A 119 -16.33 -37.87 19.05
N LYS A 120 -15.04 -37.94 18.72
CA LYS A 120 -13.90 -37.87 19.64
C LYS A 120 -13.24 -36.50 19.54
N MET A 121 -12.47 -36.13 20.56
CA MET A 121 -11.76 -34.85 20.62
C MET A 121 -10.24 -35.05 20.44
N ALA A 122 -9.65 -34.28 19.54
CA ALA A 122 -8.22 -34.05 19.46
C ALA A 122 -7.92 -32.59 19.76
N LYS A 123 -6.75 -32.30 20.33
CA LYS A 123 -6.30 -30.95 20.65
C LYS A 123 -4.94 -30.70 20.00
N THR A 124 -4.72 -29.49 19.51
CA THR A 124 -3.42 -29.04 19.00
C THR A 124 -3.19 -27.57 19.36
N VAL A 125 -1.95 -27.10 19.24
CA VAL A 125 -1.58 -25.70 19.42
C VAL A 125 -0.89 -25.19 18.17
N ILE A 126 -1.44 -24.16 17.54
CA ILE A 126 -0.88 -23.54 16.33
C ILE A 126 -0.72 -22.04 16.57
N ASN A 127 0.52 -21.55 16.53
CA ASN A 127 0.85 -20.15 16.79
C ASN A 127 0.18 -19.64 18.08
N SER A 128 0.35 -20.39 19.16
CA SER A 128 -0.24 -20.14 20.50
C SER A 128 -1.77 -20.23 20.60
N ASN A 129 -2.48 -20.51 19.50
CA ASN A 129 -3.91 -20.77 19.54
C ASN A 129 -4.15 -22.23 19.92
N THR A 130 -4.95 -22.45 20.96
CA THR A 130 -5.44 -23.78 21.29
C THR A 130 -6.60 -24.11 20.35
N ILE A 131 -6.50 -25.25 19.67
CA ILE A 131 -7.50 -25.71 18.72
C ILE A 131 -7.99 -27.09 19.14
N GLU A 132 -9.28 -27.20 19.43
CA GLU A 132 -9.97 -28.47 19.65
C GLU A 132 -10.62 -28.90 18.34
N VAL A 133 -10.47 -30.17 17.98
CA VAL A 133 -10.98 -30.77 16.76
C VAL A 133 -11.85 -31.95 17.14
N TRP A 134 -13.15 -31.83 16.90
CA TRP A 134 -14.13 -32.88 17.13
C TRP A 134 -14.40 -33.61 15.83
N TYR A 135 -14.14 -34.92 15.81
CA TYR A 135 -14.20 -35.72 14.59
C TYR A 135 -14.85 -37.08 14.84
N THR A 136 -15.47 -37.63 13.80
CA THR A 136 -15.98 -39.01 13.79
C THR A 136 -15.17 -39.87 12.83
N THR A 137 -14.97 -41.14 13.18
CA THR A 137 -14.33 -42.14 12.31
C THR A 137 -15.35 -42.89 11.44
N ALA A 138 -16.63 -42.52 11.51
CA ALA A 138 -17.72 -43.15 10.79
C ALA A 138 -17.87 -42.59 9.37
N GLY A 139 -16.94 -42.91 8.46
CA GLY A 139 -17.07 -42.57 7.04
C GLY A 139 -15.77 -42.13 6.39
N ILE A 140 -15.87 -41.11 5.54
CA ILE A 140 -14.74 -40.52 4.80
C ILE A 140 -13.94 -39.54 5.67
N ASN A 141 -12.69 -39.31 5.28
CA ASN A 141 -11.85 -38.27 5.88
C ASN A 141 -12.18 -36.93 5.25
N ALA A 142 -12.68 -35.96 6.02
CA ALA A 142 -12.95 -34.61 5.53
C ALA A 142 -12.97 -33.60 6.68
N ALA A 143 -12.70 -32.33 6.39
CA ALA A 143 -12.68 -31.26 7.38
C ALA A 143 -12.96 -29.90 6.73
N PRO A 144 -13.40 -28.88 7.50
CA PRO A 144 -13.64 -27.53 6.99
C PRO A 144 -12.35 -26.74 6.70
N SER A 145 -11.17 -27.32 6.95
CA SER A 145 -9.86 -26.73 6.67
C SER A 145 -8.82 -27.84 6.44
N VAL A 146 -7.55 -27.50 6.23
CA VAL A 146 -6.44 -28.49 6.16
C VAL A 146 -6.24 -29.24 7.49
N LEU A 147 -6.68 -28.68 8.62
CA LEU A 147 -6.50 -29.27 9.94
C LEU A 147 -7.40 -30.48 10.17
N GLY A 148 -6.83 -31.58 10.66
CA GLY A 148 -7.59 -32.77 11.07
C GLY A 148 -7.97 -33.71 9.92
N GLN A 149 -7.46 -33.47 8.71
CA GLN A 149 -7.79 -34.26 7.50
C GLN A 149 -7.43 -35.75 7.60
N LYS A 150 -6.61 -36.17 8.57
CA LYS A 150 -6.29 -37.59 8.84
C LYS A 150 -6.97 -38.19 10.07
N LEU A 151 -7.77 -37.41 10.80
CA LEU A 151 -8.45 -37.89 12.01
C LEU A 151 -9.73 -38.66 11.68
N GLY A 152 -10.43 -38.27 10.61
CA GLY A 152 -11.75 -38.73 10.25
C GLY A 152 -12.55 -37.62 9.57
N LEU A 153 -13.87 -37.66 9.70
CA LEU A 153 -14.74 -36.52 9.37
C LEU A 153 -14.78 -35.57 10.56
N VAL A 154 -14.12 -34.42 10.44
CA VAL A 154 -14.15 -33.33 11.42
C VAL A 154 -15.51 -32.63 11.33
N LEU A 155 -16.26 -32.63 12.43
CA LEU A 155 -17.58 -32.00 12.51
C LEU A 155 -17.56 -30.68 13.27
N GLU A 156 -16.53 -30.42 14.07
CA GLU A 156 -16.37 -29.14 14.74
C GLU A 156 -14.91 -28.81 15.01
N VAL A 157 -14.55 -27.53 14.85
CA VAL A 157 -13.25 -26.98 15.25
C VAL A 157 -13.50 -25.80 16.16
N VAL A 158 -12.91 -25.83 17.36
CA VAL A 158 -13.01 -24.75 18.36
C VAL A 158 -11.64 -24.13 18.54
N ARG A 159 -11.50 -22.84 18.24
CA ARG A 159 -10.28 -22.06 18.44
C ARG A 159 -10.45 -21.17 19.67
N ASN A 160 -9.54 -21.32 20.64
CA ASN A 160 -9.48 -20.54 21.89
C ASN A 160 -10.80 -20.51 22.68
N GLY A 161 -11.63 -21.55 22.55
CA GLY A 161 -12.90 -21.68 23.26
C GLY A 161 -14.03 -20.76 22.78
N ASN A 162 -13.77 -19.81 21.87
CA ASN A 162 -14.74 -18.77 21.51
C ASN A 162 -15.10 -18.71 20.02
N TYR A 163 -14.22 -19.17 19.13
CA TYR A 163 -14.48 -19.21 17.70
C TYR A 163 -14.68 -20.65 17.24
N VAL A 164 -15.87 -20.96 16.74
CA VAL A 164 -16.29 -22.32 16.39
C VAL A 164 -16.60 -22.41 14.91
N ILE A 165 -16.13 -23.46 14.25
CA ILE A 165 -16.60 -23.89 12.92
C ILE A 165 -17.29 -25.23 13.11
N GLN A 166 -18.61 -25.29 12.92
CA GLN A 166 -19.41 -26.50 13.19
C GLN A 166 -20.20 -26.93 11.95
N ALA A 167 -20.22 -28.24 11.69
CA ALA A 167 -21.07 -28.83 10.66
C ALA A 167 -22.55 -28.70 11.07
N ILE A 168 -23.34 -28.07 10.20
CA ILE A 168 -24.78 -27.85 10.40
C ILE A 168 -25.64 -28.78 9.54
N LYS A 169 -25.07 -29.33 8.45
CA LYS A 169 -25.78 -30.21 7.53
C LYS A 169 -24.82 -31.15 6.80
N ILE A 170 -25.24 -32.40 6.60
CA ILE A 170 -24.55 -33.40 5.76
C ILE A 170 -25.57 -33.97 4.78
N GLU A 171 -25.28 -33.86 3.48
CA GLU A 171 -26.17 -34.26 2.40
C GLU A 171 -25.47 -35.28 1.51
N LYS A 172 -26.11 -36.42 1.23
CA LYS A 172 -25.61 -37.37 0.23
C LYS A 172 -25.78 -36.76 -1.16
N ILE A 173 -24.73 -36.84 -1.98
CA ILE A 173 -24.75 -36.35 -3.37
C ILE A 173 -24.35 -37.49 -4.32
N LYS A 174 -24.74 -37.38 -5.60
CA LYS A 174 -24.40 -38.41 -6.61
C LYS A 174 -22.92 -38.40 -6.98
N LYS A 175 -22.35 -37.22 -7.16
CA LYS A 175 -20.93 -36.98 -7.49
C LYS A 175 -20.51 -35.59 -7.03
N ILE A 176 -19.20 -35.39 -6.87
CA ILE A 176 -18.63 -34.06 -6.65
C ILE A 176 -18.88 -33.18 -7.90
N PRO A 177 -19.29 -31.91 -7.74
CA PRO A 177 -19.52 -30.99 -8.88
C PRO A 177 -18.29 -30.84 -9.77
N GLU A 178 -18.46 -31.00 -11.08
CA GLU A 178 -17.36 -30.90 -12.06
C GLU A 178 -16.81 -29.47 -12.16
N SER A 179 -17.63 -28.45 -11.88
CA SER A 179 -17.25 -27.04 -11.89
C SER A 179 -16.07 -26.71 -10.95
N LEU A 180 -15.88 -27.49 -9.89
CA LEU A 180 -14.75 -27.35 -8.95
C LEU A 180 -13.39 -27.59 -9.63
N ASN A 181 -13.33 -28.47 -10.64
CA ASN A 181 -12.10 -28.78 -11.36
C ASN A 181 -11.71 -27.69 -12.38
N ALA A 182 -12.65 -26.84 -12.81
CA ALA A 182 -12.42 -25.83 -13.85
C ALA A 182 -11.40 -24.75 -13.43
N ALA A 183 -11.18 -24.56 -12.12
CA ALA A 183 -10.27 -23.56 -11.57
C ALA A 183 -8.82 -24.05 -11.37
N LEU A 184 -8.50 -25.30 -11.72
CA LEU A 184 -7.14 -25.84 -11.57
C LEU A 184 -6.21 -25.26 -12.64
N PRO A 185 -5.19 -24.46 -12.27
CA PRO A 185 -4.26 -23.93 -13.26
C PRO A 185 -3.35 -25.05 -13.81
N ALA A 186 -2.90 -24.87 -15.06
CA ALA A 186 -2.04 -25.84 -15.74
C ALA A 186 -0.68 -26.06 -15.04
N LYS A 187 -0.19 -25.07 -14.28
CA LYS A 187 1.08 -25.16 -13.55
C LYS A 187 0.99 -24.48 -12.17
N PRO A 188 1.20 -25.22 -11.06
CA PRO A 188 1.31 -24.63 -9.73
C PRO A 188 2.58 -23.78 -9.56
N VAL A 189 2.51 -22.82 -8.65
CA VAL A 189 3.63 -22.00 -8.18
C VAL A 189 4.00 -22.35 -6.73
N ASP A 190 5.15 -21.87 -6.25
CA ASP A 190 5.53 -22.03 -4.85
C ASP A 190 4.59 -21.23 -3.92
N LYS A 191 4.61 -21.57 -2.64
CA LYS A 191 3.70 -21.01 -1.64
C LYS A 191 3.86 -19.51 -1.43
N VAL A 192 5.07 -18.97 -1.58
CA VAL A 192 5.34 -17.54 -1.40
C VAL A 192 4.80 -16.78 -2.59
N THR A 193 5.10 -17.23 -3.81
CA THR A 193 4.55 -16.65 -5.04
C THR A 193 3.03 -16.72 -5.09
N TYR A 194 2.42 -17.84 -4.67
CA TYR A 194 0.95 -17.96 -4.58
C TYR A 194 0.35 -16.87 -3.69
N ARG A 195 0.92 -16.66 -2.49
CA ARG A 195 0.44 -15.63 -1.55
C ARG A 195 0.61 -14.22 -2.10
N ASP A 196 1.72 -13.94 -2.78
CA ASP A 196 1.97 -12.64 -3.42
C ASP A 196 0.97 -12.35 -4.55
N LEU A 197 0.68 -13.34 -5.40
CA LEU A 197 -0.32 -13.21 -6.47
C LEU A 197 -1.73 -12.98 -5.91
N VAL A 198 -2.13 -13.73 -4.88
CA VAL A 198 -3.42 -13.52 -4.20
C VAL A 198 -3.48 -12.12 -3.60
N TRP A 199 -2.44 -11.68 -2.90
CA TRP A 199 -2.38 -10.36 -2.30
C TRP A 199 -2.48 -9.24 -3.35
N LYS A 200 -1.66 -9.30 -4.42
CA LYS A 200 -1.66 -8.31 -5.51
C LYS A 200 -2.97 -8.23 -6.28
N SER A 201 -3.78 -9.28 -6.29
CA SER A 201 -5.11 -9.26 -6.93
C SER A 201 -6.17 -8.50 -6.12
N ARG A 202 -5.88 -8.10 -4.87
CA ARG A 202 -6.83 -7.40 -3.98
C ARG A 202 -6.88 -5.88 -4.21
N PHE A 203 -5.97 -5.33 -5.00
CA PHE A 203 -5.85 -3.89 -5.23
C PHE A 203 -5.39 -3.63 -6.67
N THR A 204 -5.61 -2.41 -7.14
CA THR A 204 -5.11 -1.99 -8.45
C THR A 204 -3.73 -1.35 -8.29
N ARG A 205 -2.77 -1.77 -9.11
CA ARG A 205 -1.43 -1.20 -9.15
C ARG A 205 -1.20 -0.50 -10.48
N VAL A 206 -0.72 0.74 -10.42
CA VAL A 206 -0.30 1.52 -11.59
C VAL A 206 1.22 1.65 -11.53
N ASN A 207 1.92 1.09 -12.50
CA ASN A 207 3.37 1.22 -12.60
C ASN A 207 3.73 2.61 -13.14
N LEU A 208 4.44 3.40 -12.34
CA LEU A 208 4.94 4.72 -12.74
C LEU A 208 6.34 4.61 -13.30
N PHE A 209 7.27 3.94 -12.63
CA PHE A 209 8.62 3.69 -13.13
C PHE A 209 9.07 2.29 -12.72
N ASP A 210 9.83 1.62 -13.60
CA ASP A 210 10.36 0.29 -13.34
C ASP A 210 11.86 0.26 -13.64
N ASN A 211 12.67 0.18 -12.58
CA ASN A 211 14.12 0.08 -12.63
C ASN A 211 14.76 1.09 -13.60
N VAL A 212 14.35 2.35 -13.48
CA VAL A 212 14.88 3.44 -14.30
C VAL A 212 16.10 4.07 -13.63
N GLN A 213 17.09 4.44 -14.43
CA GLN A 213 18.27 5.13 -13.97
C GLN A 213 18.06 6.66 -13.96
N VAL A 214 18.24 7.27 -12.79
CA VAL A 214 18.25 8.73 -12.57
C VAL A 214 19.69 9.12 -12.23
N ASN A 215 20.34 9.95 -13.05
CA ASN A 215 21.79 10.17 -12.99
C ASN A 215 22.19 11.52 -13.60
N PHE A 216 23.49 11.77 -13.77
CA PHE A 216 24.00 12.92 -14.49
C PHE A 216 24.99 12.47 -15.58
N ASP A 217 24.47 12.22 -16.79
CA ASP A 217 25.23 11.80 -17.95
C ASP A 217 24.68 12.44 -19.25
N PRO A 218 25.37 13.45 -19.83
CA PRO A 218 24.92 14.12 -21.05
C PRO A 218 24.89 13.18 -22.27
N SER A 219 25.52 12.00 -22.20
CA SER A 219 25.45 11.00 -23.25
C SER A 219 24.14 10.20 -23.25
N MET A 220 23.43 10.13 -22.12
CA MET A 220 22.12 9.49 -22.03
C MET A 220 21.04 10.37 -22.63
N LYS A 221 20.29 9.82 -23.59
CA LYS A 221 19.25 10.56 -24.32
C LYS A 221 17.85 10.10 -23.94
N SER A 222 16.89 11.01 -24.11
CA SER A 222 15.46 10.71 -24.08
C SER A 222 15.11 9.64 -25.11
N ASN A 223 14.04 8.90 -24.85
CA ASN A 223 13.45 7.97 -25.81
C ASN A 223 11.95 8.27 -25.96
N ALA A 224 11.27 7.57 -26.87
CA ALA A 224 9.86 7.82 -27.19
C ALA A 224 8.89 7.74 -25.98
N GLY A 225 9.26 7.02 -24.92
CA GLY A 225 8.42 6.86 -23.73
C GLY A 225 8.91 7.60 -22.49
N MET A 226 10.05 8.29 -22.55
CA MET A 226 10.65 8.94 -21.38
C MET A 226 11.56 10.10 -21.77
N LEU A 227 11.18 11.30 -21.34
CA LEU A 227 11.96 12.52 -21.44
C LEU A 227 12.98 12.56 -20.30
N ARG A 228 14.25 12.79 -20.65
CA ARG A 228 15.35 13.04 -19.70
C ARG A 228 15.69 14.52 -19.73
N LEU A 229 15.50 15.20 -18.61
CA LEU A 229 15.92 16.59 -18.42
C LEU A 229 17.23 16.62 -17.64
N ASN A 230 17.99 17.71 -17.84
CA ASN A 230 19.17 18.07 -17.06
C ASN A 230 20.14 16.88 -16.90
N ASP A 231 20.57 16.36 -18.05
CA ASP A 231 21.48 15.22 -18.21
C ASP A 231 21.05 13.93 -17.50
N GLY A 232 19.75 13.77 -17.25
CA GLY A 232 19.17 12.53 -16.71
C GLY A 232 18.78 12.59 -15.24
N SER A 233 19.00 13.74 -14.58
CA SER A 233 18.69 13.92 -13.15
C SER A 233 17.18 14.03 -12.90
N THR A 234 16.41 14.29 -13.96
CA THR A 234 14.94 14.30 -13.93
C THR A 234 14.38 13.52 -15.10
N LEU A 235 13.46 12.61 -14.81
CA LEU A 235 12.74 11.80 -15.78
C LEU A 235 11.28 12.21 -15.79
N ILE A 236 10.69 12.38 -16.96
CA ILE A 236 9.27 12.70 -17.13
C ILE A 236 8.67 11.79 -18.19
N LYS A 237 7.46 11.29 -17.95
CA LYS A 237 6.66 10.63 -18.99
C LYS A 237 5.18 10.88 -18.80
N LYS A 238 4.44 10.68 -19.89
CA LYS A 238 2.98 10.70 -19.88
C LYS A 238 2.41 9.38 -19.38
N ILE A 239 1.39 9.45 -18.53
CA ILE A 239 0.63 8.28 -18.10
C ILE A 239 -0.86 8.63 -17.97
N LYS A 240 -1.73 7.71 -18.39
CA LYS A 240 -3.16 7.79 -18.14
C LYS A 240 -3.51 7.04 -16.88
N LEU A 241 -4.00 7.75 -15.87
CA LEU A 241 -4.48 7.13 -14.64
C LEU A 241 -5.91 6.59 -14.85
N PRO A 242 -6.25 5.45 -14.21
CA PRO A 242 -7.63 4.97 -14.20
C PRO A 242 -8.51 5.94 -13.41
N GLU A 243 -9.83 5.80 -13.55
CA GLU A 243 -10.74 6.36 -12.55
C GLU A 243 -10.46 5.72 -11.20
N ILE A 244 -10.25 6.56 -10.18
CA ILE A 244 -9.94 6.16 -8.82
C ILE A 244 -11.25 6.24 -8.02
N PRO A 245 -11.72 5.12 -7.42
CA PRO A 245 -12.94 5.13 -6.63
C PRO A 245 -12.86 6.11 -5.46
N LYS A 246 -13.99 6.75 -5.12
CA LYS A 246 -14.05 7.69 -3.97
C LYS A 246 -13.95 6.98 -2.62
N ASN A 247 -14.26 5.69 -2.58
CA ASN A 247 -14.17 4.82 -1.43
C ASN A 247 -12.88 3.99 -1.46
N CYS A 248 -11.74 4.66 -1.55
CA CYS A 248 -10.45 3.98 -1.60
C CYS A 248 -9.39 4.72 -0.77
N GLN A 249 -8.27 4.03 -0.57
CA GLN A 249 -7.01 4.64 -0.18
C GLN A 249 -6.03 4.57 -1.34
N LEU A 250 -5.36 5.68 -1.61
CA LEU A 250 -4.31 5.77 -2.63
C LEU A 250 -2.96 5.89 -1.95
N PHE A 251 -2.03 5.04 -2.36
CA PHE A 251 -0.63 5.12 -1.92
C PHE A 251 0.28 5.31 -3.12
N ALA A 252 1.28 6.18 -2.98
CA ALA A 252 2.45 6.18 -3.84
C ALA A 252 3.59 5.42 -3.15
N ASP A 253 4.44 4.78 -3.93
CA ASP A 253 5.69 4.21 -3.45
C ASP A 253 6.86 4.42 -4.39
N VAL A 254 8.07 4.48 -3.82
CA VAL A 254 9.35 4.59 -4.51
C VAL A 254 10.34 3.60 -3.86
N SER A 255 10.95 2.74 -4.66
CA SER A 255 12.14 1.97 -4.30
C SER A 255 13.36 2.63 -4.92
N GLU A 256 14.43 2.80 -4.13
CA GLU A 256 15.65 3.46 -4.59
C GLU A 256 16.89 2.73 -4.07
N ARG A 257 17.94 2.72 -4.91
CA ARG A 257 19.31 2.39 -4.50
C ARG A 257 20.32 3.15 -5.36
N SER A 258 21.51 3.35 -4.81
CA SER A 258 22.63 3.91 -5.55
C SER A 258 23.15 2.93 -6.60
N LEU A 259 23.55 3.48 -7.74
CA LEU A 259 24.36 2.82 -8.77
C LEU A 259 25.78 3.41 -8.86
N GLY A 260 26.07 4.47 -8.10
CA GLY A 260 27.34 5.18 -8.13
C GLY A 260 27.38 6.38 -7.19
N ASP A 261 26.26 7.10 -6.99
CA ASP A 261 26.26 8.26 -6.11
C ASP A 261 26.39 7.86 -4.62
N ALA A 262 27.35 8.45 -3.92
CA ALA A 262 27.62 8.16 -2.51
C ALA A 262 26.84 9.07 -1.54
N TYR A 263 26.23 10.16 -2.04
CA TYR A 263 25.66 11.22 -1.21
C TYR A 263 24.17 11.02 -0.94
N ASP A 264 23.69 11.72 0.11
CA ASP A 264 22.29 11.92 0.42
C ASP A 264 21.70 13.03 -0.45
N ARG A 265 20.83 12.66 -1.39
CA ARG A 265 20.26 13.55 -2.40
C ARG A 265 18.79 13.80 -2.15
N THR A 266 18.36 15.02 -2.42
CA THR A 266 16.93 15.33 -2.50
C THR A 266 16.33 14.63 -3.71
N GLY A 267 15.28 13.85 -3.48
CA GLY A 267 14.49 13.18 -4.48
C GLY A 267 13.01 13.54 -4.37
N VAL A 268 12.34 13.67 -5.51
CA VAL A 268 10.91 13.98 -5.55
C VAL A 268 10.24 13.12 -6.62
N LEU A 269 9.19 12.40 -6.23
CA LEU A 269 8.19 11.84 -7.14
C LEU A 269 7.05 12.85 -7.26
N PHE A 270 6.75 13.31 -8.47
CA PHE A 270 5.81 14.40 -8.69
C PHE A 270 4.95 14.18 -9.92
N VAL A 271 3.92 15.02 -10.07
CA VAL A 271 3.15 15.17 -11.29
C VAL A 271 3.13 16.62 -11.73
N ILE A 272 3.01 16.86 -13.03
CA ILE A 272 2.73 18.19 -13.60
C ILE A 272 1.25 18.17 -14.01
N PRO A 273 0.35 18.85 -13.27
CA PRO A 273 -1.04 18.99 -13.67
C PRO A 273 -1.13 19.87 -14.91
N THR A 274 -1.70 19.33 -16.00
CA THR A 274 -1.89 20.09 -17.25
C THR A 274 -3.07 19.51 -18.02
N ASP A 275 -3.76 20.37 -18.77
CA ASP A 275 -4.82 19.97 -19.69
C ASP A 275 -4.25 19.50 -21.05
N ASP A 276 -2.99 19.82 -21.34
CA ASP A 276 -2.28 19.39 -22.56
C ASP A 276 -0.88 18.83 -22.24
N PRO A 277 -0.81 17.54 -21.83
CA PRO A 277 0.45 16.87 -21.54
C PRO A 277 1.44 16.83 -22.73
N ASP A 278 0.93 16.76 -23.96
CA ASP A 278 1.77 16.63 -25.16
C ASP A 278 2.45 17.96 -25.51
N ALA A 279 1.72 19.08 -25.40
CA ALA A 279 2.30 20.40 -25.56
C ALA A 279 3.40 20.67 -24.53
N VAL A 280 3.15 20.35 -23.25
CA VAL A 280 4.14 20.53 -22.18
C VAL A 280 5.38 19.65 -22.43
N LEU A 281 5.21 18.38 -22.79
CA LEU A 281 6.35 17.49 -23.11
C LEU A 281 7.19 18.02 -24.27
N LYS A 282 6.53 18.51 -25.32
CA LYS A 282 7.22 19.08 -26.48
C LYS A 282 8.03 20.31 -26.09
N ALA A 283 7.43 21.23 -25.34
CA ALA A 283 8.09 22.45 -24.92
C ALA A 283 9.28 22.18 -23.95
N LEU A 284 9.15 21.19 -23.05
CA LEU A 284 10.25 20.72 -22.20
C LEU A 284 11.38 20.05 -23.01
N ALA A 285 11.05 19.33 -24.09
CA ALA A 285 12.04 18.68 -24.95
C ALA A 285 12.81 19.67 -25.82
N ASP A 286 12.13 20.71 -26.32
CA ASP A 286 12.72 21.75 -27.18
C ASP A 286 13.63 22.71 -26.39
N LYS A 287 13.48 22.75 -25.05
CA LYS A 287 14.22 23.56 -24.05
C LYS A 287 14.15 25.08 -24.21
N SER A 288 13.83 25.58 -25.41
CA SER A 288 13.88 26.99 -25.79
C SER A 288 12.96 27.89 -24.96
N GLU A 289 11.89 27.33 -24.40
CA GLU A 289 10.88 28.08 -23.63
C GLU A 289 11.18 28.12 -22.11
N TYR A 290 11.89 27.12 -21.58
CA TYR A 290 12.03 26.91 -20.12
C TYR A 290 13.48 26.87 -19.61
N SER A 291 14.49 27.00 -20.48
CA SER A 291 15.89 27.08 -20.05
C SER A 291 16.15 28.37 -19.28
N GLN A 292 16.58 28.27 -18.01
CA GLN A 292 16.66 29.45 -17.12
C GLN A 292 18.08 29.96 -16.87
N ASN A 293 19.12 29.18 -17.22
CA ASN A 293 20.50 29.55 -16.91
C ASN A 293 21.47 29.29 -18.08
N THR A 294 22.72 29.72 -17.90
CA THR A 294 23.81 29.55 -18.89
C THR A 294 24.13 28.09 -19.22
N ASN A 295 23.62 27.13 -18.44
CA ASN A 295 23.81 25.69 -18.62
C ASN A 295 22.61 25.03 -19.33
N ASN A 296 21.61 25.80 -19.77
CA ASN A 296 20.36 25.30 -20.37
C ASN A 296 19.61 24.29 -19.49
N GLU A 297 19.68 24.46 -18.17
CA GLU A 297 18.89 23.66 -17.23
C GLU A 297 17.44 24.15 -17.20
N ILE A 298 16.52 23.19 -17.06
CA ILE A 298 15.10 23.45 -16.87
C ILE A 298 14.77 23.29 -15.39
N LEU A 299 14.30 24.38 -14.79
CA LEU A 299 13.70 24.42 -13.47
C LEU A 299 12.18 24.40 -13.66
N LEU A 300 11.48 23.34 -13.23
CA LEU A 300 10.04 23.24 -13.51
C LEU A 300 9.25 24.30 -12.74
N ASN A 301 9.50 24.44 -11.45
CA ASN A 301 8.65 25.25 -10.58
C ASN A 301 8.90 26.78 -10.66
N SER A 302 9.81 27.22 -11.52
CA SER A 302 10.01 28.65 -11.78
C SER A 302 8.98 29.19 -12.78
N ASP A 303 8.25 28.31 -13.49
CA ASP A 303 7.09 28.67 -14.29
C ASP A 303 5.79 28.22 -13.60
N PRO A 304 4.84 29.13 -13.27
CA PRO A 304 3.57 28.76 -12.66
C PRO A 304 2.73 27.75 -13.47
N SER A 305 2.90 27.67 -14.79
CA SER A 305 2.22 26.69 -15.65
C SER A 305 2.78 25.27 -15.51
N LEU A 306 4.00 25.13 -14.98
CA LEU A 306 4.68 23.87 -14.73
C LEU A 306 4.72 23.50 -13.24
N GLN A 307 3.94 24.23 -12.43
CA GLN A 307 3.87 24.06 -10.98
C GLN A 307 3.56 22.60 -10.61
N THR A 308 4.56 21.92 -10.04
CA THR A 308 4.46 20.50 -9.74
C THR A 308 3.66 20.23 -8.47
N LEU A 309 3.02 19.07 -8.44
CA LEU A 309 2.38 18.49 -7.26
C LEU A 309 3.22 17.29 -6.78
N GLU A 310 3.75 17.38 -5.56
CA GLU A 310 4.61 16.34 -4.98
C GLU A 310 3.79 15.18 -4.41
N LEU A 311 4.04 13.99 -4.95
CA LEU A 311 3.50 12.74 -4.42
C LEU A 311 4.33 12.27 -3.23
N ILE A 312 5.66 12.22 -3.39
CA ILE A 312 6.61 11.83 -2.34
C ILE A 312 7.84 12.73 -2.44
N HIS A 313 8.16 13.40 -1.33
CA HIS A 313 9.46 14.05 -1.11
C HIS A 313 10.32 13.10 -0.28
N PHE A 314 11.52 12.75 -0.74
CA PHE A 314 12.40 11.81 -0.06
C PHE A 314 13.86 12.23 -0.14
N ILE A 315 14.68 11.73 0.77
CA ILE A 315 16.13 11.92 0.74
C ILE A 315 16.78 10.56 0.56
N THR A 316 17.62 10.40 -0.47
CA THR A 316 18.37 9.15 -0.66
C THR A 316 19.31 8.95 0.52
N PRO A 317 19.59 7.70 0.92
CA PRO A 317 20.65 7.44 1.87
C PRO A 317 22.02 7.55 1.19
N PHE A 318 23.08 7.55 1.99
CA PHE A 318 24.46 7.56 1.51
C PHE A 318 24.85 6.21 0.87
N GLY A 319 24.77 6.11 -0.46
CA GLY A 319 25.42 5.06 -1.24
C GLY A 319 24.83 3.65 -1.11
N ILE A 320 23.58 3.51 -0.68
CA ILE A 320 22.95 2.20 -0.42
C ILE A 320 23.04 1.25 -1.63
N GLY A 321 23.33 -0.03 -1.38
CA GLY A 321 23.49 -1.06 -2.40
C GLY A 321 24.85 -1.01 -3.07
N LYS A 322 25.20 0.13 -3.70
CA LYS A 322 26.48 0.29 -4.42
C LYS A 322 27.70 0.20 -3.50
N TYR A 323 27.60 0.76 -2.30
CA TYR A 323 28.69 0.84 -1.33
C TYR A 323 28.52 -0.13 -0.16
N ASN A 324 27.71 -1.19 -0.32
CA ASN A 324 27.49 -2.19 0.72
C ASN A 324 28.75 -3.04 1.03
N ASP A 325 29.82 -2.89 0.25
CA ASP A 325 31.14 -3.45 0.51
C ASP A 325 31.93 -2.68 1.59
N LEU A 326 31.48 -1.48 1.99
CA LEU A 326 32.06 -0.74 3.12
C LEU A 326 31.70 -1.40 4.45
N GLU A 327 32.48 -2.39 4.88
CA GLU A 327 32.18 -3.16 6.08
C GLU A 327 32.33 -2.36 7.39
N GLN A 328 31.35 -2.50 8.29
CA GLN A 328 31.45 -2.07 9.68
C GLN A 328 30.99 -3.22 10.59
N LYS A 329 31.76 -3.50 11.63
CA LYS A 329 31.51 -4.65 12.52
C LYS A 329 30.09 -4.60 13.08
N ASN A 330 29.35 -5.70 12.93
CA ASN A 330 27.96 -5.88 13.37
C ASN A 330 26.91 -5.04 12.62
N LEU A 331 27.27 -4.35 11.54
CA LEU A 331 26.30 -3.67 10.68
C LEU A 331 26.14 -4.48 9.38
N LYS A 332 24.89 -4.82 9.06
CA LYS A 332 24.52 -5.41 7.77
C LYS A 332 23.68 -4.38 7.02
N TRP A 333 24.25 -3.83 5.96
CA TRP A 333 23.60 -2.81 5.16
C TRP A 333 22.37 -3.35 4.44
N GLN A 334 21.38 -2.47 4.27
CA GLN A 334 20.22 -2.72 3.43
C GLN A 334 20.62 -2.63 1.95
N ASP A 335 19.94 -3.37 1.07
CA ASP A 335 20.25 -3.37 -0.37
C ASP A 335 19.56 -2.23 -1.15
N SER A 336 18.50 -1.67 -0.57
CA SER A 336 17.69 -0.59 -1.12
C SER A 336 16.81 0.01 -0.02
N VAL A 337 16.25 1.18 -0.27
CA VAL A 337 15.23 1.82 0.57
C VAL A 337 13.88 1.82 -0.14
N TYR A 338 12.81 1.85 0.66
CA TYR A 338 11.43 1.87 0.18
C TYR A 338 10.66 2.98 0.89
N TYR A 339 10.22 3.96 0.11
CA TYR A 339 9.39 5.07 0.54
C TYR A 339 7.95 4.78 0.15
N ARG A 340 7.01 4.92 1.07
CA ARG A 340 5.58 4.74 0.79
C ARG A 340 4.77 5.74 1.59
N GLN A 341 3.93 6.51 0.92
CA GLN A 341 3.04 7.49 1.54
C GLN A 341 1.62 7.31 1.04
N GLU A 342 0.67 7.50 1.95
CA GLU A 342 -0.73 7.71 1.57
C GLU A 342 -0.86 9.09 0.92
N ILE A 343 -1.55 9.15 -0.21
CA ILE A 343 -1.82 10.35 -1.01
C ILE A 343 -3.30 10.41 -1.42
N THR A 344 -4.18 9.84 -0.58
CA THR A 344 -5.63 9.79 -0.78
C THR A 344 -6.23 11.19 -0.98
N ASP A 345 -5.69 12.17 -0.27
CA ASP A 345 -5.96 13.62 -0.38
C ASP A 345 -5.77 14.17 -1.80
N LEU A 346 -4.86 13.58 -2.59
CA LEU A 346 -4.51 14.05 -3.94
C LEU A 346 -5.38 13.43 -5.04
N ILE A 347 -6.30 12.52 -4.72
CA ILE A 347 -7.20 11.88 -5.70
C ILE A 347 -7.94 12.89 -6.59
N PRO A 348 -8.48 14.04 -6.10
CA PRO A 348 -9.14 15.02 -6.95
C PRO A 348 -8.24 15.61 -8.05
N ALA A 349 -6.94 15.66 -7.81
CA ALA A 349 -5.97 16.13 -8.79
C ALA A 349 -5.64 15.06 -9.84
N LEU A 350 -5.86 13.77 -9.54
CA LEU A 350 -5.28 12.62 -10.26
C LEU A 350 -6.31 11.74 -11.01
N SER A 351 -7.51 11.52 -10.45
CA SER A 351 -8.46 10.51 -10.94
C SER A 351 -8.82 10.70 -12.42
N GLY A 352 -8.71 9.63 -13.21
CA GLY A 352 -9.16 9.60 -14.61
C GLY A 352 -8.35 10.47 -15.59
N LYS A 353 -7.32 11.18 -15.13
CA LYS A 353 -6.57 12.13 -15.95
C LYS A 353 -5.40 11.48 -16.70
N GLU A 354 -5.09 12.05 -17.86
CA GLU A 354 -3.78 11.90 -18.47
C GLU A 354 -2.85 12.95 -17.86
N ILE A 355 -1.75 12.52 -17.24
CA ILE A 355 -0.84 13.38 -16.49
C ILE A 355 0.60 13.16 -16.94
N LEU A 356 1.45 14.15 -16.67
CA LEU A 356 2.89 13.98 -16.71
C LEU A 356 3.36 13.57 -15.32
N VAL A 357 3.95 12.38 -15.20
CA VAL A 357 4.59 11.90 -13.97
C VAL A 357 6.09 12.02 -14.11
N GLY A 358 6.74 12.49 -13.06
CA GLY A 358 8.19 12.65 -13.04
C GLY A 358 8.84 12.18 -11.76
N VAL A 359 10.12 11.86 -11.87
CA VAL A 359 11.01 11.62 -10.73
C VAL A 359 12.30 12.38 -10.92
N THR A 360 12.75 13.09 -9.87
CA THR A 360 14.03 13.79 -9.84
C THR A 360 14.87 13.28 -8.68
N ILE A 361 16.19 13.21 -8.87
CA ILE A 361 17.17 13.08 -7.79
C ILE A 361 18.32 14.02 -8.14
N GLY A 362 18.54 15.05 -7.31
CA GLY A 362 19.54 16.10 -7.56
C GLY A 362 20.98 15.59 -7.39
N ASN A 363 21.54 14.98 -8.43
CA ASN A 363 22.85 14.33 -8.40
C ASN A 363 23.76 14.80 -9.55
N TYR A 364 25.05 14.49 -9.41
CA TYR A 364 26.09 14.76 -10.41
C TYR A 364 26.89 13.51 -10.79
N ASP A 365 26.42 12.33 -10.38
CA ASP A 365 27.11 11.07 -10.62
C ASP A 365 26.63 10.41 -11.91
N LYS A 366 27.58 9.88 -12.69
CA LYS A 366 27.26 9.21 -13.96
C LYS A 366 26.45 7.94 -13.76
N GLY A 367 26.70 7.19 -12.67
CA GLY A 367 25.93 6.02 -12.28
C GLY A 367 24.58 6.41 -11.67
N GLY A 368 24.56 7.41 -10.80
CA GLY A 368 23.37 7.92 -10.14
C GLY A 368 22.67 6.85 -9.32
N HIS A 369 21.37 6.68 -9.57
CA HIS A 369 20.45 5.87 -8.79
C HIS A 369 19.54 5.01 -9.69
N ASN A 370 19.09 3.87 -9.16
CA ASN A 370 18.05 3.03 -9.76
C ASN A 370 16.75 3.22 -9.00
N VAL A 371 15.67 3.56 -9.71
CA VAL A 371 14.38 3.89 -9.12
C VAL A 371 13.26 3.06 -9.72
N SER A 372 12.35 2.57 -8.86
CA SER A 372 11.03 2.06 -9.26
C SER A 372 9.96 2.81 -8.50
N ALA A 373 8.84 3.14 -9.12
CA ALA A 373 7.74 3.86 -8.46
C ALA A 373 6.37 3.37 -8.92
N ASN A 374 5.39 3.39 -8.01
CA ASN A 374 4.05 2.88 -8.27
C ASN A 374 2.98 3.68 -7.55
N LEU A 375 1.74 3.56 -8.04
CA LEU A 375 0.54 3.82 -7.26
C LEU A 375 -0.15 2.50 -6.92
N SER A 376 -0.78 2.44 -5.74
CA SER A 376 -1.67 1.36 -5.36
C SER A 376 -3.00 1.90 -4.83
N ILE A 377 -4.10 1.41 -5.39
CA ILE A 377 -5.48 1.82 -5.11
C ILE A 377 -6.16 0.67 -4.37
N HIS A 378 -6.54 0.92 -3.11
CA HIS A 378 -7.12 -0.08 -2.20
C HIS A 378 -8.56 0.30 -1.88
N ASP A 379 -9.51 -0.58 -2.20
CA ASP A 379 -10.91 -0.39 -1.80
C ASP A 379 -11.01 -0.24 -0.28
N SER A 380 -11.79 0.74 0.19
CA SER A 380 -12.00 1.03 1.59
C SER A 380 -13.48 1.19 1.89
N ASP A 381 -13.99 0.37 2.82
CA ASP A 381 -15.38 0.43 3.27
C ASP A 381 -15.63 1.58 4.27
N GLY A 382 -14.59 2.31 4.70
CA GLY A 382 -14.68 3.32 5.78
C GLY A 382 -14.18 4.73 5.43
N ILE A 383 -13.53 4.92 4.28
CA ILE A 383 -13.05 6.23 3.82
C ILE A 383 -13.86 6.62 2.59
N MET A 384 -14.47 7.80 2.59
CA MET A 384 -15.20 8.32 1.45
C MET A 384 -14.79 9.77 1.20
N ILE A 385 -14.17 10.02 0.05
CA ILE A 385 -13.82 11.38 -0.39
C ILE A 385 -15.11 12.08 -0.87
N PRO A 386 -15.47 13.25 -0.30
CA PRO A 386 -16.63 14.00 -0.74
C PRO A 386 -16.55 14.34 -2.23
N THR A 387 -17.69 14.41 -2.92
CA THR A 387 -17.73 14.59 -4.37
C THR A 387 -17.16 15.91 -4.87
N ASN A 388 -17.12 16.93 -4.01
CA ASN A 388 -16.78 18.29 -4.37
C ASN A 388 -15.44 18.72 -3.78
N THR A 389 -14.56 17.77 -3.45
CA THR A 389 -13.20 18.09 -3.01
C THR A 389 -12.31 18.51 -4.17
N VAL A 390 -11.42 19.46 -3.92
CA VAL A 390 -10.36 19.87 -4.85
C VAL A 390 -9.00 19.71 -4.18
N ALA A 391 -7.97 19.51 -5.00
CA ALA A 391 -6.56 19.54 -4.62
C ALA A 391 -5.77 20.16 -5.77
N PHE A 392 -5.06 21.27 -5.54
CA PHE A 392 -4.20 21.88 -6.54
C PHE A 392 -2.98 22.55 -5.91
N ALA A 393 -1.86 22.51 -6.62
CA ALA A 393 -0.61 23.10 -6.16
C ALA A 393 -0.70 24.63 -6.18
N LEU A 394 -0.32 25.28 -5.07
CA LEU A 394 -0.16 26.73 -4.99
C LEU A 394 1.28 27.14 -5.26
N PHE A 395 2.23 26.43 -4.66
CA PHE A 395 3.65 26.73 -4.79
C PHE A 395 4.48 25.45 -4.61
N ASN A 396 5.67 25.45 -5.19
CA ASN A 396 6.71 24.46 -4.92
C ASN A 396 8.08 25.08 -5.18
N SER A 397 8.96 25.15 -4.18
CA SER A 397 10.35 25.59 -4.34
C SER A 397 11.35 24.43 -4.39
N SER A 398 10.86 23.18 -4.34
CA SER A 398 11.73 22.00 -4.47
C SER A 398 12.50 22.04 -5.77
N GLN A 399 13.74 21.57 -5.69
CA GLN A 399 14.78 21.67 -6.72
C GLN A 399 14.56 20.65 -7.86
N ILE A 400 13.36 20.63 -8.44
CA ILE A 400 13.02 19.71 -9.53
C ILE A 400 13.67 20.22 -10.81
N GLY A 401 14.71 19.51 -11.23
CA GLY A 401 15.49 19.84 -12.42
C GLY A 401 16.71 20.75 -12.18
N ALA A 402 17.02 21.11 -10.94
CA ALA A 402 18.20 21.93 -10.66
C ALA A 402 19.42 21.08 -10.33
N SER A 403 20.60 21.54 -10.73
CA SER A 403 21.86 20.92 -10.30
C SER A 403 22.35 21.45 -8.95
N GLY A 404 22.08 22.70 -8.56
CA GLY A 404 22.51 23.12 -7.23
C GLY A 404 22.84 24.59 -6.97
N ARG A 405 22.60 25.55 -7.88
CA ARG A 405 23.26 26.87 -7.76
C ARG A 405 22.37 28.12 -7.76
N GLU A 406 21.08 28.02 -8.04
CA GLU A 406 20.19 29.18 -8.15
C GLU A 406 18.94 28.96 -7.27
N PHE A 407 19.00 29.25 -5.97
CA PHE A 407 17.91 28.86 -5.07
C PHE A 407 17.40 29.95 -4.13
N ASN A 408 16.06 30.00 -4.04
CA ASN A 408 15.31 30.55 -2.92
C ASN A 408 15.55 32.02 -2.58
N LEU A 409 15.94 32.85 -3.56
CA LEU A 409 16.02 34.30 -3.41
C LEU A 409 14.69 34.88 -2.88
N GLU A 410 13.56 34.30 -3.28
CA GLU A 410 12.23 34.71 -2.84
C GLU A 410 11.99 34.46 -1.35
N LEU A 411 12.46 33.33 -0.80
CA LEU A 411 12.37 33.03 0.64
C LEU A 411 13.29 33.92 1.47
N LYS A 412 14.39 34.40 0.88
CA LYS A 412 15.30 35.39 1.50
C LYS A 412 14.75 36.82 1.45
N SER A 413 13.73 37.08 0.63
CA SER A 413 13.10 38.40 0.57
C SER A 413 12.34 38.71 1.87
N GLY A 414 12.23 39.99 2.25
CA GLY A 414 11.53 40.40 3.46
C GLY A 414 10.04 39.97 3.51
N ASP A 415 9.45 39.72 2.35
CA ASP A 415 8.06 39.24 2.19
C ASP A 415 7.93 37.72 2.10
N GLY A 416 9.06 36.99 2.04
CA GLY A 416 9.09 35.55 1.82
C GLY A 416 8.55 35.14 0.43
N MET A 417 8.31 33.85 0.24
CA MET A 417 7.72 33.34 -0.99
C MET A 417 6.22 33.57 -0.95
N LYS A 418 5.68 34.36 -1.89
CA LYS A 418 4.29 34.80 -1.92
C LYS A 418 3.60 34.35 -3.20
N THR A 419 2.46 33.70 -3.06
CA THR A 419 1.63 33.21 -4.16
C THR A 419 0.25 33.83 -4.09
N ALA A 420 -0.19 34.45 -5.17
CA ALA A 420 -1.58 34.87 -5.35
C ALA A 420 -2.39 33.78 -6.05
N PHE A 421 -3.62 33.55 -5.61
CA PHE A 421 -4.54 32.60 -6.24
C PHE A 421 -5.97 33.12 -6.22
N THR A 422 -6.82 32.61 -7.11
CA THR A 422 -8.23 33.03 -7.20
C THR A 422 -9.14 31.81 -7.07
N LEU A 423 -10.08 31.88 -6.13
CA LEU A 423 -11.12 30.87 -5.94
C LEU A 423 -12.37 31.29 -6.72
N GLN A 424 -12.81 30.45 -7.67
CA GLN A 424 -14.04 30.68 -8.43
C GLN A 424 -15.30 30.50 -7.57
N LYS A 425 -15.22 29.69 -6.52
CA LYS A 425 -16.29 29.38 -5.57
C LYS A 425 -15.73 29.33 -4.15
N PRO A 426 -16.57 29.57 -3.11
CA PRO A 426 -16.12 29.40 -1.73
C PRO A 426 -15.64 27.98 -1.46
N LEU A 427 -14.57 27.87 -0.67
CA LEU A 427 -13.94 26.61 -0.30
C LEU A 427 -14.12 26.38 1.20
N LYS A 428 -14.80 25.30 1.58
CA LYS A 428 -15.02 24.94 2.99
C LYS A 428 -13.94 24.01 3.51
N ASN A 429 -13.63 24.14 4.80
CA ASN A 429 -12.62 23.34 5.49
C ASN A 429 -11.31 23.29 4.70
N ALA A 430 -10.86 24.46 4.21
CA ALA A 430 -9.67 24.54 3.41
C ALA A 430 -8.45 24.16 4.26
N LYS A 431 -7.54 23.40 3.65
CA LYS A 431 -6.28 22.96 4.26
C LYS A 431 -5.14 23.18 3.30
N LEU A 432 -3.97 23.49 3.84
CA LEU A 432 -2.73 23.43 3.10
C LEU A 432 -1.99 22.16 3.48
N ARG A 433 -1.82 21.25 2.52
CA ARG A 433 -0.84 20.17 2.62
C ARG A 433 0.54 20.77 2.33
N TYR A 434 1.36 20.86 3.36
CA TYR A 434 2.64 21.56 3.34
C TYR A 434 3.80 20.60 3.58
N ILE A 435 4.76 20.57 2.67
CA ILE A 435 6.04 19.85 2.82
C ILE A 435 7.14 20.90 2.94
N THR A 436 8.11 20.66 3.82
CA THR A 436 9.27 21.54 4.01
C THR A 436 10.50 20.74 4.41
N THR A 437 11.66 21.04 3.81
CA THR A 437 12.98 20.55 4.21
C THR A 437 14.00 21.68 4.12
N GLY A 438 14.81 21.84 5.16
CA GLY A 438 15.92 22.81 5.20
C GLY A 438 17.24 22.17 4.80
N HIS A 439 18.05 22.89 4.02
CA HIS A 439 19.27 22.38 3.40
C HIS A 439 20.43 23.36 3.56
N GLY A 440 21.65 22.84 3.50
CA GLY A 440 22.88 23.60 3.65
C GLY A 440 23.88 22.77 4.45
N GLY A 441 24.66 21.93 3.77
CA GLY A 441 25.46 20.87 4.38
C GLY A 441 26.76 21.33 5.06
N TRP A 442 26.69 22.33 5.94
CA TRP A 442 27.80 22.76 6.80
C TRP A 442 27.29 23.15 8.19
N GLU A 443 28.19 23.35 9.14
CA GLU A 443 27.85 23.55 10.57
C GLU A 443 26.84 24.69 10.85
N ASN A 444 26.87 25.76 10.04
CA ASN A 444 25.96 26.91 10.18
C ASN A 444 24.80 26.89 9.18
N GLY A 445 24.68 25.83 8.39
CA GLY A 445 23.64 25.72 7.37
C GLY A 445 22.30 25.25 7.93
N ASP A 446 21.23 25.60 7.20
CA ASP A 446 19.85 25.37 7.65
C ASP A 446 19.48 23.87 7.68
N GLU A 447 20.31 23.00 7.12
CA GLU A 447 20.20 21.54 7.33
C GLU A 447 20.30 21.19 8.82
N PHE A 448 21.24 21.81 9.54
CA PHE A 448 21.57 21.50 10.93
C PHE A 448 21.13 22.57 11.93
N ILE A 449 20.51 23.66 11.46
CA ILE A 449 19.96 24.72 12.31
C ILE A 449 18.43 24.78 12.15
N PRO A 450 17.65 24.54 13.23
CA PRO A 450 16.21 24.63 13.17
C PRO A 450 15.74 26.07 12.86
N LYS A 451 14.89 26.24 11.84
CA LYS A 451 14.29 27.55 11.47
C LYS A 451 12.77 27.53 11.52
N PRO A 452 12.09 28.54 12.11
CA PRO A 452 10.64 28.62 12.08
C PRO A 452 10.12 28.88 10.67
N ASN A 453 9.22 28.03 10.20
CA ASN A 453 8.44 28.24 8.99
C ASN A 453 7.14 28.92 9.39
N THR A 454 6.90 30.15 8.90
CA THR A 454 5.72 30.95 9.24
C THR A 454 4.88 31.22 8.01
N LEU A 455 3.60 30.84 8.07
CA LEU A 455 2.66 31.00 6.96
C LEU A 455 1.66 32.12 7.24
N PHE A 456 1.37 32.89 6.20
CA PHE A 456 0.37 33.95 6.21
C PHE A 456 -0.65 33.74 5.11
N LEU A 457 -1.92 33.94 5.43
CA LEU A 457 -3.04 33.98 4.50
C LEU A 457 -3.62 35.39 4.52
N ASP A 458 -3.70 36.04 3.36
CA ASP A 458 -4.19 37.42 3.20
C ASP A 458 -3.52 38.41 4.16
N GLY A 459 -2.21 38.23 4.36
CA GLY A 459 -1.38 39.03 5.26
C GLY A 459 -1.48 38.66 6.74
N ASN A 460 -2.40 37.78 7.14
CA ASN A 460 -2.57 37.34 8.51
C ASN A 460 -1.79 36.05 8.78
N LYS A 461 -1.03 36.00 9.88
CA LYS A 461 -0.32 34.78 10.30
C LYS A 461 -1.35 33.70 10.65
N VAL A 462 -1.28 32.55 9.96
CA VAL A 462 -2.17 31.40 10.17
C VAL A 462 -1.47 30.22 10.84
N PHE A 463 -0.16 30.06 10.64
CA PHE A 463 0.58 28.93 11.18
C PHE A 463 2.06 29.26 11.39
N SER A 464 2.68 28.60 12.36
CA SER A 464 4.13 28.65 12.53
C SER A 464 4.62 27.43 13.30
N PHE A 465 5.68 26.81 12.80
CA PHE A 465 6.34 25.69 13.46
C PHE A 465 7.82 25.63 13.05
N THR A 466 8.62 24.90 13.82
CA THR A 466 10.03 24.65 13.47
C THR A 466 10.16 23.18 13.05
N PRO A 467 10.24 22.88 11.75
CA PRO A 467 10.40 21.51 11.27
C PRO A 467 11.76 20.94 11.70
N TRP A 468 11.76 19.81 12.42
CA TRP A 468 12.97 19.21 12.97
C TRP A 468 12.82 17.70 13.22
N ARG A 469 13.89 16.94 13.00
CA ARG A 469 13.96 15.48 13.16
C ARG A 469 15.13 15.13 14.08
N THR A 470 14.91 14.22 15.04
CA THR A 470 15.91 13.83 16.05
C THR A 470 16.15 12.33 16.14
N ASP A 471 15.72 11.58 15.13
CA ASP A 471 15.68 10.12 15.09
C ASP A 471 16.50 9.54 13.93
N CYS A 472 17.32 10.35 13.27
CA CYS A 472 18.06 9.97 12.05
C CYS A 472 19.01 8.78 12.23
N GLY A 473 19.62 8.62 13.41
CA GLY A 473 20.42 7.44 13.73
C GLY A 473 19.68 6.10 13.63
N SER A 474 18.34 6.11 13.63
CA SER A 474 17.52 4.91 13.43
C SER A 474 17.67 4.32 12.02
N TYR A 475 18.16 5.10 11.05
CA TYR A 475 18.31 4.70 9.65
C TYR A 475 19.76 4.39 9.27
N ARG A 476 20.66 4.21 10.24
CA ARG A 476 22.09 3.98 10.00
C ARG A 476 22.37 2.84 9.03
N LEU A 477 21.58 1.75 9.09
CA LEU A 477 21.73 0.55 8.24
C LEU A 477 21.42 0.78 6.76
N SER A 478 20.83 1.91 6.40
CA SER A 478 20.61 2.29 5.00
C SER A 478 21.77 3.11 4.42
N ASN A 479 22.74 3.53 5.25
CA ASN A 479 23.69 4.60 4.91
C ASN A 479 25.16 4.12 4.90
N PRO A 480 25.54 3.15 4.05
CA PRO A 480 26.90 2.58 4.07
C PRO A 480 28.01 3.61 3.82
N ALA A 481 27.78 4.59 2.94
CA ALA A 481 28.78 5.59 2.56
C ALA A 481 28.75 6.87 3.42
N SER A 482 27.99 6.88 4.52
CA SER A 482 27.90 8.03 5.42
C SER A 482 29.25 8.29 6.10
N GLY A 483 29.73 9.53 6.03
CA GLY A 483 30.96 9.97 6.69
C GLY A 483 30.88 9.76 8.21
N ASN A 484 31.96 9.29 8.83
CA ASN A 484 32.04 9.09 10.28
C ASN A 484 33.03 10.11 10.86
N PHE A 485 32.70 10.68 12.02
CA PHE A 485 33.44 11.77 12.64
C PHE A 485 34.10 11.33 13.96
N ASP A 486 35.08 12.11 14.43
CA ASP A 486 35.88 11.79 15.63
C ASP A 486 35.07 11.72 16.92
N ASN A 487 33.87 12.30 16.95
CA ASN A 487 32.94 12.20 18.07
C ASN A 487 32.16 10.86 18.10
N GLY A 488 32.42 9.95 17.16
CA GLY A 488 31.78 8.65 17.06
C GLY A 488 30.43 8.65 16.34
N LEU A 489 29.97 9.80 15.82
CA LEU A 489 28.74 9.90 15.04
C LEU A 489 29.02 9.78 13.54
N SER A 490 28.04 9.28 12.81
CA SER A 490 27.97 9.32 11.36
C SER A 490 27.13 10.51 10.88
N SER A 491 27.38 11.02 9.68
CA SER A 491 26.59 12.13 9.09
C SER A 491 25.09 11.80 9.07
N SER A 492 24.75 10.56 8.71
CA SER A 492 23.36 10.06 8.73
C SER A 492 22.70 10.03 10.11
N ASP A 493 23.46 10.17 11.20
CA ASP A 493 22.90 10.15 12.57
C ASP A 493 22.41 11.53 13.04
N TYR A 494 22.93 12.62 12.45
CA TYR A 494 22.62 13.98 12.91
C TYR A 494 21.15 14.37 12.68
N SER A 495 20.62 15.09 13.67
CA SER A 495 19.32 15.75 13.60
C SER A 495 19.30 16.82 12.52
N ARG A 496 18.16 17.00 11.85
CA ARG A 496 18.05 17.85 10.66
C ARG A 496 16.71 18.55 10.53
N SER A 497 16.66 19.58 9.70
CA SER A 497 15.46 20.35 9.34
C SER A 497 14.45 19.55 8.52
N ASN A 498 13.71 18.68 9.21
CA ASN A 498 12.59 17.84 8.76
C ASN A 498 12.88 16.54 8.00
N TRP A 499 14.13 16.17 7.77
CA TRP A 499 14.46 14.99 7.00
C TRP A 499 15.58 14.17 7.64
N CYS A 500 15.76 12.94 7.18
CA CYS A 500 16.92 12.11 7.47
C CYS A 500 17.32 11.38 6.17
N PRO A 501 18.59 11.02 5.96
CA PRO A 501 19.00 10.22 4.82
C PRO A 501 18.34 8.83 4.81
N GLY A 502 17.62 8.50 3.73
CA GLY A 502 16.97 7.21 3.53
C GLY A 502 15.50 7.14 3.92
N ILE A 503 14.81 8.28 4.04
CA ILE A 503 13.36 8.33 4.31
C ILE A 503 12.59 9.36 3.47
N ALA A 504 11.26 9.24 3.49
CA ALA A 504 10.36 10.27 2.98
C ALA A 504 10.07 11.34 4.05
N THR A 505 9.91 12.58 3.62
CA THR A 505 9.43 13.69 4.45
C THR A 505 7.91 13.70 4.45
N ASN A 506 7.29 13.67 5.63
CA ASN A 506 5.84 13.73 5.73
C ASN A 506 5.32 15.15 5.48
N PRO A 507 4.19 15.30 4.75
CA PRO A 507 3.46 16.54 4.75
C PRO A 507 2.85 16.80 6.14
N ILE A 508 2.57 18.06 6.42
CA ILE A 508 1.65 18.47 7.49
C ILE A 508 0.41 19.12 6.85
N TRP A 509 -0.74 18.96 7.50
CA TRP A 509 -1.97 19.63 7.09
C TRP A 509 -2.22 20.83 8.00
N ILE A 510 -2.24 22.01 7.40
CA ILE A 510 -2.49 23.28 8.08
C ILE A 510 -3.93 23.69 7.79
N GLU A 511 -4.77 23.76 8.82
CA GLU A 511 -6.15 24.21 8.70
C GLU A 511 -6.18 25.72 8.36
N LEU A 512 -6.80 26.07 7.24
CA LEU A 512 -7.00 27.45 6.79
C LEU A 512 -8.44 27.95 7.06
N GLY A 513 -9.36 27.05 7.39
CA GLY A 513 -10.78 27.37 7.62
C GLY A 513 -11.56 27.54 6.32
N ASP A 514 -12.68 28.25 6.37
CA ASP A 514 -13.48 28.53 5.18
C ASP A 514 -12.91 29.74 4.42
N LEU A 515 -12.73 29.60 3.10
CA LEU A 515 -12.27 30.67 2.20
C LEU A 515 -13.40 31.13 1.29
N SER A 516 -13.54 32.45 1.15
CA SER A 516 -14.49 33.06 0.22
C SER A 516 -14.12 32.81 -1.25
N ALA A 517 -15.06 33.00 -2.17
CA ALA A 517 -14.68 33.20 -3.57
C ALA A 517 -13.93 34.53 -3.72
N GLY A 518 -12.98 34.61 -4.65
CA GLY A 518 -12.20 35.80 -4.93
C GLY A 518 -10.69 35.59 -4.85
N GLN A 519 -9.96 36.69 -4.81
CA GLN A 519 -8.50 36.70 -4.74
C GLN A 519 -8.03 36.47 -3.31
N HIS A 520 -7.03 35.61 -3.16
CA HIS A 520 -6.34 35.33 -1.92
C HIS A 520 -4.84 35.34 -2.15
N THR A 521 -4.08 35.52 -1.08
CA THR A 521 -2.63 35.39 -1.08
C THR A 521 -2.17 34.49 0.04
N ILE A 522 -1.26 33.58 -0.27
CA ILE A 522 -0.52 32.81 0.73
C ILE A 522 0.94 33.18 0.67
N SER A 523 1.62 33.24 1.81
CA SER A 523 3.06 33.43 1.84
C SER A 523 3.73 32.58 2.92
N VAL A 524 4.96 32.15 2.63
CA VAL A 524 5.82 31.38 3.52
C VAL A 524 7.06 32.22 3.82
N LYS A 525 7.30 32.51 5.11
CA LYS A 525 8.50 33.19 5.60
C LYS A 525 9.35 32.24 6.42
N ILE A 526 10.63 32.17 6.08
CA ILE A 526 11.64 31.38 6.77
C ILE A 526 12.87 32.28 6.97
N PRO A 527 13.45 32.37 8.17
CA PRO A 527 14.68 33.12 8.40
C PRO A 527 15.89 32.31 7.89
N VAL A 528 16.03 32.25 6.55
CA VAL A 528 17.06 31.49 5.86
C VAL A 528 18.45 31.95 6.31
N GLY A 529 19.35 31.01 6.59
CA GLY A 529 20.73 31.30 6.98
C GLY A 529 21.52 32.06 5.90
N GLU A 530 22.44 32.92 6.37
CA GLU A 530 23.38 33.64 5.50
C GLU A 530 24.40 32.66 4.88
N PRO A 531 24.88 32.94 3.66
CA PRO A 531 25.92 32.13 3.03
C PRO A 531 27.27 32.28 3.75
N GLU A 532 28.10 31.24 3.66
CA GLU A 532 29.46 31.22 4.21
C GLU A 532 30.43 30.66 3.15
N GLY A 533 31.27 31.52 2.57
CA GLY A 533 32.13 31.14 1.47
C GLY A 533 31.33 30.65 0.25
N GLY A 534 31.57 29.40 -0.17
CA GLY A 534 30.82 28.73 -1.25
C GLY A 534 29.54 28.01 -0.79
N SER A 535 29.28 27.98 0.51
CA SER A 535 28.14 27.29 1.12
C SER A 535 26.95 28.25 1.29
N PHE A 536 25.73 27.74 1.11
CA PHE A 536 24.51 28.54 1.23
C PHE A 536 23.31 27.71 1.72
N SER A 537 22.42 28.34 2.49
CA SER A 537 21.21 27.70 2.98
C SER A 537 20.11 27.78 1.93
N SER A 538 19.28 26.75 1.88
CA SER A 538 18.11 26.68 0.99
C SER A 538 16.98 25.88 1.63
N TRP A 539 15.74 26.09 1.16
CA TRP A 539 14.56 25.40 1.65
C TRP A 539 13.71 24.90 0.50
N SER A 540 13.36 23.62 0.53
CA SER A 540 12.42 23.03 -0.41
C SER A 540 11.04 23.01 0.25
N VAL A 541 10.11 23.82 -0.24
CA VAL A 541 8.76 23.96 0.32
C VAL A 541 7.71 23.75 -0.76
N SER A 542 6.68 22.94 -0.49
CA SER A 542 5.55 22.76 -1.40
C SER A 542 4.22 22.89 -0.66
N GLY A 543 3.22 23.41 -1.35
CA GLY A 543 1.91 23.71 -0.78
C GLY A 543 0.79 23.33 -1.75
N VAL A 544 -0.07 22.40 -1.34
CA VAL A 544 -1.27 22.00 -2.07
C VAL A 544 -2.49 22.47 -1.29
N LEU A 545 -3.36 23.26 -1.93
CA LEU A 545 -4.62 23.69 -1.34
C LEU A 545 -5.67 22.60 -1.55
N GLU A 546 -6.29 22.19 -0.44
CA GLU A 546 -7.35 21.20 -0.38
C GLU A 546 -8.59 21.81 0.25
N GLY A 547 -9.76 21.29 -0.09
CA GLY A 547 -11.01 21.68 0.56
C GLY A 547 -12.24 21.20 -0.20
N THR A 548 -13.43 21.49 0.33
CA THR A 548 -14.70 21.15 -0.33
C THR A 548 -15.32 22.39 -0.95
N VAL A 549 -15.53 22.37 -2.28
CA VAL A 549 -16.22 23.43 -3.00
C VAL A 549 -17.67 23.48 -2.51
N ALA A 550 -18.10 24.65 -2.04
CA ALA A 550 -19.49 24.85 -1.64
C ALA A 550 -20.42 24.72 -2.86
N GLU A 551 -21.46 23.90 -2.75
CA GLU A 551 -22.52 23.89 -3.76
C GLU A 551 -23.30 25.20 -3.68
N GLU A 552 -23.60 25.78 -4.84
CA GLU A 552 -24.62 26.83 -4.89
C GLU A 552 -25.92 26.20 -4.41
N ASN A 553 -26.49 26.76 -3.34
CA ASN A 553 -27.86 26.47 -2.96
C ASN A 553 -28.74 26.85 -4.15
N ASN A 554 -29.04 25.88 -5.02
CA ASN A 554 -30.19 25.96 -5.91
C ASN A 554 -31.41 25.99 -5.00
N LYS A 555 -31.76 27.18 -4.52
CA LYS A 555 -33.11 27.44 -4.01
C LYS A 555 -34.04 27.01 -5.15
N PRO A 556 -34.96 26.05 -4.92
CA PRO A 556 -35.97 25.75 -5.92
C PRO A 556 -36.72 27.04 -6.20
N LYS A 557 -36.75 27.42 -7.49
CA LYS A 557 -37.58 28.53 -7.99
C LYS A 557 -39.06 28.17 -7.86
#